data_AF-A0A964BGS4-F1
#
_entry.id   AF-A0A964BGS4-F1
#
_cell.length_a   1.000
_cell.length_b   1.000
_cell.length_c   1.000
_cell.angle_alpha   90.00
_cell.angle_beta   90.00
_cell.angle_gamma   90.00
#
_symmetry.space_group_name_H-M   'P 1'
#
loop_
_entity.id
_entity.type
_entity.pdbx_description
1 polymer ?
#
loop_
_entity_poly.entity_id
_entity_poly.type
_entity_poly.pdbx_seq_one_letter_code
_entity_poly.pdbx_strand_id
1 'polypeptide(L)'
;AVTKRRTRQLAEGLERSLLEETEDPAVAAEAADTASDEILQAHFAACEFGRVAGEAPRLATALLDRIVRDGATEPSPSGLQHPAHLAATATLLSGPGGDHRRDLAQAVAAWFREPAQAAGFGDRLALAARASPGAGTAIATAWIVAGLADLDLRTFLPREAGETIERLLEPPADTTLLWRLAQVAGAPGHVLRARAEVLPLLDPAVVRALVEGQLAVNNGRGLPGKAADLLIDLRERRGSTMSSDLLRIENELKGAEVTASPEEIPGALLATLLPGRLPEFHAPLRLLLDRREPIPGLSAAIAQLAEEVPWWPRGLAATAFEDLPPGPTRAAALIDTADRSGRLPLLARSLTGHSDGRHEARQIAILIDAVAERYRVHMLVA
;
A
#
# COMPACT_ATOMS: atom_id res chain seq x y z
N ALA A 1 16.07 -17.82 16.62
CA ALA A 1 16.36 -18.56 15.38
C ALA A 1 15.10 -18.73 14.52
N VAL A 2 13.98 -19.15 15.13
CA VAL A 2 12.67 -19.31 14.48
C VAL A 2 12.17 -18.01 13.82
N THR A 3 12.09 -16.89 14.54
CA THR A 3 11.66 -15.59 13.97
C THR A 3 12.47 -15.20 12.73
N LYS A 4 13.82 -15.24 12.81
CA LYS A 4 14.70 -14.94 11.66
C LYS A 4 14.47 -15.87 10.47
N ARG A 5 14.14 -17.15 10.69
CA ARG A 5 13.75 -18.08 9.63
C ARG A 5 12.42 -17.68 9.00
N ARG A 6 11.41 -17.35 9.80
CA ARG A 6 10.07 -16.92 9.35
C ARG A 6 10.12 -15.61 8.56
N THR A 7 10.84 -14.60 9.06
CA THR A 7 11.06 -13.34 8.34
C THR A 7 11.73 -13.58 6.99
N ARG A 8 12.71 -14.50 6.94
CA ARG A 8 13.37 -14.89 5.69
C ARG A 8 12.41 -15.62 4.73
N GLN A 9 11.60 -16.55 5.23
CA GLN A 9 10.57 -17.24 4.44
C GLN A 9 9.62 -16.22 3.81
N LEU A 10 9.12 -15.25 4.57
CA LEU A 10 8.27 -14.18 4.03
C LEU A 10 8.98 -13.33 2.98
N ALA A 11 10.24 -12.94 3.22
CA ALA A 11 11.02 -12.18 2.25
C ALA A 11 11.30 -12.96 0.95
N GLU A 12 11.41 -14.28 1.04
CA GLU A 12 11.57 -15.19 -0.11
C GLU A 12 10.22 -15.60 -0.72
N GLY A 13 9.11 -15.18 -0.11
CA GLY A 13 7.77 -15.46 -0.58
C GLY A 13 7.28 -16.88 -0.35
N LEU A 14 7.67 -17.46 0.79
CA LEU A 14 7.35 -18.81 1.20
C LEU A 14 6.22 -18.83 2.24
N GLU A 15 5.17 -18.03 2.06
CA GLU A 15 4.04 -17.93 3.00
C GLU A 15 3.34 -19.28 3.20
N ARG A 16 3.18 -20.09 2.14
CA ARG A 16 2.59 -21.44 2.27
C ARG A 16 3.43 -22.35 3.16
N SER A 17 4.74 -22.38 2.94
CA SER A 17 5.65 -23.21 3.75
C SER A 17 5.69 -22.73 5.21
N LEU A 18 5.51 -21.42 5.44
CA LEU A 18 5.37 -20.88 6.79
C LEU A 18 4.08 -21.36 7.46
N LEU A 19 2.96 -21.37 6.74
CA LEU A 19 1.69 -21.89 7.27
C LEU A 19 1.75 -23.39 7.56
N GLU A 20 2.31 -24.18 6.64
CA GLU A 20 2.54 -25.62 6.82
C GLU A 20 3.42 -25.90 8.04
N GLU A 21 4.46 -25.10 8.29
CA GLU A 21 5.30 -25.18 9.49
C GLU A 21 4.51 -24.90 10.78
N THR A 22 3.52 -24.01 10.72
CA THR A 22 2.71 -23.62 11.90
C THR A 22 1.58 -24.58 12.23
N GLU A 23 1.14 -25.37 11.24
CA GLU A 23 0.14 -26.43 11.42
C GLU A 23 0.74 -27.71 12.00
N ASP A 24 2.07 -27.86 11.99
CA ASP A 24 2.75 -28.98 12.65
C ASP A 24 2.62 -28.87 14.19
N PRO A 25 1.92 -29.82 14.85
CA PRO A 25 1.69 -29.76 16.29
C PRO A 25 2.98 -29.77 17.12
N ALA A 26 4.10 -30.27 16.58
CA ALA A 26 5.40 -30.24 17.26
C ALA A 26 6.00 -28.83 17.30
N VAL A 27 5.71 -27.99 16.31
CA VAL A 27 6.19 -26.59 16.20
C VAL A 27 5.18 -25.60 16.79
N ALA A 28 3.88 -25.91 16.71
CA ALA A 28 2.81 -25.10 17.27
C ALA A 28 2.90 -24.96 18.80
N ALA A 29 3.34 -26.00 19.51
CA ALA A 29 3.55 -25.97 20.96
C ALA A 29 4.69 -25.01 21.39
N GLU A 30 5.70 -24.82 20.53
CA GLU A 30 6.80 -23.88 20.76
C GLU A 30 6.42 -22.42 20.42
N ALA A 31 5.37 -22.23 19.63
CA ALA A 31 4.89 -20.94 19.14
C ALA A 31 3.66 -20.39 19.89
N ALA A 32 3.04 -21.16 20.78
CA ALA A 32 1.75 -20.84 21.42
C ALA A 32 1.74 -19.53 22.23
N ASP A 33 2.91 -19.05 22.69
CA ASP A 33 3.05 -17.80 23.45
C ASP A 33 3.35 -16.57 22.55
N THR A 34 3.58 -16.79 21.25
CA THR A 34 3.81 -15.74 20.27
C THR A 34 3.01 -16.03 19.01
N ALA A 35 1.80 -15.48 18.94
CA ALA A 35 1.15 -15.22 17.66
C ALA A 35 2.07 -14.26 16.87
N SER A 36 3.07 -14.85 16.20
CA SER A 36 4.15 -14.16 15.52
C SER A 36 3.53 -13.26 14.47
N ASP A 37 3.99 -12.01 14.39
CA ASP A 37 3.62 -11.06 13.35
C ASP A 37 3.72 -11.68 11.95
N GLU A 38 4.69 -12.57 11.75
CA GLU A 38 4.89 -13.34 10.52
C GLU A 38 3.77 -14.35 10.22
N ILE A 39 3.20 -14.99 11.24
CA ILE A 39 2.10 -15.95 11.09
C ILE A 39 0.84 -15.21 10.63
N LEU A 40 0.58 -14.04 11.22
CA LEU A 40 -0.56 -13.21 10.80
C LEU A 40 -0.39 -12.72 9.36
N GLN A 41 0.83 -12.29 8.98
CA GLN A 41 1.15 -11.93 7.59
C GLN A 41 0.89 -13.09 6.63
N ALA A 42 1.26 -14.31 7.02
CA ALA A 42 1.01 -15.51 6.23
C ALA A 42 -0.49 -15.82 6.10
N HIS A 43 -1.28 -15.71 7.17
CA HIS A 43 -2.74 -15.86 7.12
C HIS A 43 -3.40 -14.79 6.23
N PHE A 44 -2.92 -13.55 6.27
CA PHE A 44 -3.40 -12.49 5.38
C PHE A 44 -3.10 -12.84 3.92
N ALA A 45 -1.88 -13.30 3.62
CA ALA A 45 -1.51 -13.78 2.30
C ALA A 45 -2.39 -14.96 1.83
N ALA A 46 -2.72 -15.89 2.73
CA ALA A 46 -3.59 -17.03 2.44
C ALA A 46 -5.08 -16.67 2.35
N CYS A 47 -5.45 -15.39 2.41
CA CYS A 47 -6.83 -14.91 2.36
C CYS A 47 -7.70 -15.38 3.54
N GLU A 48 -7.11 -15.73 4.69
CA GLU A 48 -7.82 -15.99 5.95
C GLU A 48 -8.26 -14.69 6.62
N PHE A 49 -8.89 -13.78 5.87
CA PHE A 49 -9.17 -12.41 6.29
C PHE A 49 -10.05 -12.34 7.54
N GLY A 50 -10.98 -13.27 7.74
CA GLY A 50 -11.81 -13.30 8.96
C GLY A 50 -10.98 -13.56 10.22
N ARG A 51 -10.02 -14.50 10.16
CA ARG A 51 -9.09 -14.77 11.26
C ARG A 51 -8.19 -13.57 11.54
N VAL A 52 -7.67 -12.96 10.48
CA VAL A 52 -6.79 -11.78 10.59
C VAL A 52 -7.53 -10.55 11.11
N ALA A 53 -8.78 -10.34 10.69
CA ALA A 53 -9.64 -9.27 11.17
C ALA A 53 -10.00 -9.41 12.66
N GLY A 54 -10.16 -10.65 13.15
CA GLY A 54 -10.40 -10.93 14.57
C GLY A 54 -9.26 -10.46 15.49
N GLU A 55 -8.03 -10.40 14.99
CA GLU A 55 -6.86 -9.92 15.74
C GLU A 55 -6.70 -8.39 15.73
N ALA A 56 -7.48 -7.67 14.92
CA ALA A 56 -7.34 -6.23 14.73
C ALA A 56 -7.41 -5.42 16.03
N PRO A 57 -8.36 -5.66 16.96
CA PRO A 57 -8.43 -4.93 18.23
C PRO A 57 -7.14 -5.07 19.05
N ARG A 58 -6.67 -6.31 19.25
CA ARG A 58 -5.49 -6.63 20.05
C ARG A 58 -4.22 -6.04 19.45
N LEU A 59 -4.05 -6.14 18.13
CA LEU A 59 -2.87 -5.65 17.43
C LEU A 59 -2.84 -4.12 17.37
N ALA A 60 -3.99 -3.46 17.25
CA ALA A 60 -4.08 -2.02 17.31
C ALA A 60 -3.71 -1.49 18.71
N THR A 61 -4.22 -2.10 19.78
CA THR A 61 -3.84 -1.72 21.15
C THR A 61 -2.36 -1.99 21.44
N ALA A 62 -1.83 -3.12 20.96
CA ALA A 62 -0.41 -3.44 21.11
C ALA A 62 0.49 -2.43 20.37
N LEU A 63 0.10 -1.99 19.17
CA LEU A 63 0.81 -0.93 18.44
C LEU A 63 0.81 0.38 19.23
N LEU A 64 -0.34 0.79 19.78
CA LEU A 64 -0.45 2.02 20.58
C LEU A 64 0.38 1.94 21.87
N ASP A 65 0.29 0.83 22.60
CA ASP A 65 1.11 0.58 23.80
C ASP A 65 2.61 0.64 23.50
N ARG A 66 3.02 0.05 22.37
CA ARG A 66 4.41 0.04 21.93
C ARG A 66 4.92 1.45 21.61
N ILE A 67 4.11 2.26 20.92
CA ILE A 67 4.44 3.67 20.63
C ILE A 67 4.71 4.43 21.93
N VAL A 68 3.86 4.25 22.95
CA VAL A 68 4.04 4.90 24.25
C VAL A 68 5.28 4.39 24.99
N ARG A 69 5.47 3.06 25.05
CA ARG A 69 6.52 2.41 25.83
C ARG A 69 7.91 2.58 25.24
N ASP A 70 8.10 2.13 24.00
CA ASP A 70 9.42 1.93 23.40
C ASP A 70 9.85 3.15 22.56
N GLY A 71 8.91 4.05 22.25
CA GLY A 71 9.12 5.16 21.33
C GLY A 71 9.08 4.69 19.86
N ALA A 72 9.02 5.65 18.94
CA ALA A 72 8.86 5.37 17.51
C ALA A 72 10.18 5.01 16.80
N THR A 73 11.10 4.33 17.50
CA THR A 73 12.51 4.20 17.09
C THR A 73 12.87 2.90 16.37
N GLU A 74 11.96 1.92 16.27
CA GLU A 74 12.29 0.68 15.56
C GLU A 74 12.00 0.76 14.05
N PRO A 75 12.91 0.23 13.21
CA PRO A 75 12.67 0.01 11.79
C PRO A 75 11.69 -1.17 11.66
N SER A 76 10.40 -0.87 11.81
CA SER A 76 9.34 -1.79 11.46
C SER A 76 9.41 -2.11 9.96
N PRO A 77 8.92 -3.28 9.50
CA PRO A 77 8.51 -3.44 8.09
C PRO A 77 7.71 -2.20 7.66
N SER A 78 7.75 -1.86 6.35
CA SER A 78 7.02 -0.71 5.81
C SER A 78 5.65 -0.61 6.50
N GLY A 79 5.22 0.56 6.95
CA GLY A 79 4.06 0.67 7.85
C GLY A 79 2.79 -0.04 7.33
N LEU A 80 2.71 -0.23 6.01
CA LEU A 80 1.63 -0.95 5.31
C LEU A 80 1.74 -2.49 5.34
N GLN A 81 2.87 -3.05 5.74
CA GLN A 81 3.05 -4.47 6.03
C GLN A 81 2.98 -4.77 7.54
N HIS A 82 2.76 -3.75 8.37
CA HIS A 82 2.61 -3.94 9.80
C HIS A 82 1.39 -4.83 10.11
N PRO A 83 1.48 -5.83 10.99
CA PRO A 83 0.37 -6.74 11.30
C PRO A 83 -0.92 -6.05 11.71
N ALA A 84 -0.82 -4.99 12.53
CA ALA A 84 -1.99 -4.17 12.88
C ALA A 84 -2.65 -3.50 11.66
N HIS A 85 -1.86 -3.08 10.66
CA HIS A 85 -2.40 -2.54 9.41
C HIS A 85 -3.09 -3.64 8.60
N LEU A 86 -2.47 -4.81 8.44
CA LEU A 86 -3.07 -5.93 7.72
C LEU A 86 -4.38 -6.41 8.37
N ALA A 87 -4.41 -6.50 9.70
CA ALA A 87 -5.60 -6.83 10.48
C ALA A 87 -6.70 -5.79 10.30
N ALA A 88 -6.37 -4.50 10.41
CA ALA A 88 -7.31 -3.41 10.18
C ALA A 88 -7.85 -3.41 8.74
N THR A 89 -6.99 -3.62 7.76
CA THR A 89 -7.36 -3.75 6.35
C THR A 89 -8.35 -4.90 6.16
N ALA A 90 -8.09 -6.08 6.74
CA ALA A 90 -8.99 -7.24 6.65
C ALA A 90 -10.40 -6.96 7.21
N THR A 91 -10.56 -6.03 8.16
CA THR A 91 -11.89 -5.65 8.68
C THR A 91 -12.80 -5.02 7.62
N LEU A 92 -12.24 -4.44 6.56
CA LEU A 92 -13.01 -3.80 5.48
C LEU A 92 -13.82 -4.81 4.65
N LEU A 93 -13.45 -6.10 4.67
CA LEU A 93 -14.17 -7.14 3.94
C LEU A 93 -15.64 -7.29 4.39
N SER A 94 -15.93 -6.96 5.65
CA SER A 94 -17.28 -7.01 6.21
C SER A 94 -18.13 -5.76 5.89
N GLY A 95 -17.57 -4.79 5.19
CA GLY A 95 -18.22 -3.53 4.85
C GLY A 95 -18.40 -2.56 6.03
N PRO A 96 -19.04 -1.40 5.79
CA PRO A 96 -19.30 -0.41 6.83
C PRO A 96 -20.16 -0.99 7.96
N GLY A 97 -19.66 -0.93 9.20
CA GLY A 97 -20.39 -1.40 10.37
C GLY A 97 -20.31 -2.91 10.64
N GLY A 98 -19.48 -3.67 9.92
CA GLY A 98 -19.19 -5.07 10.26
C GLY A 98 -18.58 -5.22 11.67
N ASP A 99 -18.81 -6.38 12.30
CA ASP A 99 -18.48 -6.60 13.72
C ASP A 99 -17.00 -6.36 14.02
N HIS A 100 -16.07 -6.90 13.22
CA HIS A 100 -14.64 -6.68 13.41
C HIS A 100 -14.20 -5.22 13.29
N ARG A 101 -14.82 -4.45 12.38
CA ARG A 101 -14.50 -3.03 12.21
C ARG A 101 -14.99 -2.21 13.40
N ARG A 102 -16.17 -2.55 13.92
CA ARG A 102 -16.73 -1.94 15.14
C ARG A 102 -15.89 -2.28 16.36
N ASP A 103 -15.46 -3.54 16.49
CA ASP A 103 -14.61 -3.99 17.61
C ASP A 103 -13.25 -3.29 17.59
N LEU A 104 -12.64 -3.13 16.41
CA LEU A 104 -11.42 -2.34 16.23
C LEU A 104 -11.63 -0.89 16.68
N ALA A 105 -12.71 -0.24 16.21
CA ALA A 105 -13.02 1.13 16.59
C ALA A 105 -13.25 1.25 18.12
N GLN A 106 -13.97 0.32 18.73
CA GLN A 106 -14.21 0.32 20.17
C GLN A 106 -12.92 0.16 20.96
N ALA A 107 -12.02 -0.74 20.54
CA ALA A 107 -10.75 -0.98 21.22
C ALA A 107 -9.81 0.24 21.14
N VAL A 108 -9.67 0.84 19.96
CA VAL A 108 -8.85 2.05 19.77
C VAL A 108 -9.45 3.21 20.58
N ALA A 109 -10.76 3.43 20.52
CA ALA A 109 -11.41 4.49 21.29
C ALA A 109 -11.30 4.25 22.81
N ALA A 110 -11.41 3.01 23.28
CA ALA A 110 -11.25 2.67 24.69
C ALA A 110 -9.82 2.96 25.17
N TRP A 111 -8.82 2.63 24.37
CA TRP A 111 -7.41 2.94 24.66
C TRP A 111 -7.20 4.46 24.81
N PHE A 112 -7.73 5.26 23.89
CA PHE A 112 -7.60 6.71 23.96
C PHE A 112 -8.45 7.39 25.07
N ARG A 113 -9.40 6.69 25.69
CA ARG A 113 -10.15 7.23 26.83
C ARG A 113 -9.33 7.23 28.11
N GLU A 114 -8.28 6.42 28.20
CA GLU A 114 -7.37 6.43 29.34
C GLU A 114 -6.47 7.67 29.26
N PRO A 115 -6.60 8.65 30.19
CA PRO A 115 -5.93 9.94 30.05
C PRO A 115 -4.40 9.84 29.98
N ALA A 116 -3.81 8.89 30.71
CA ALA A 116 -2.37 8.65 30.71
C ALA A 116 -1.87 8.09 29.38
N GLN A 117 -2.66 7.23 28.73
CA GLN A 117 -2.34 6.66 27.42
C GLN A 117 -2.44 7.74 26.33
N ALA A 118 -3.51 8.53 26.33
CA ALA A 118 -3.70 9.64 25.39
C ALA A 118 -2.60 10.71 25.51
N ALA A 119 -2.25 11.11 26.75
CA ALA A 119 -1.17 12.05 26.99
C ALA A 119 0.19 11.49 26.51
N GLY A 120 0.50 10.23 26.86
CA GLY A 120 1.73 9.57 26.42
C GLY A 120 1.83 9.45 24.89
N PHE A 121 0.73 9.16 24.21
CA PHE A 121 0.70 9.17 22.74
C PHE A 121 0.96 10.56 22.18
N GLY A 122 0.32 11.60 22.74
CA GLY A 122 0.53 12.99 22.36
C GLY A 122 2.00 13.43 22.48
N ASP A 123 2.66 13.06 23.57
CA ASP A 123 4.08 13.33 23.78
C ASP A 123 4.97 12.64 22.74
N ARG A 124 4.65 11.39 22.38
CA ARG A 124 5.38 10.64 21.35
C ARG A 124 5.17 11.21 19.96
N LEU A 125 3.96 11.68 19.66
CA LEU A 125 3.65 12.40 18.43
C LEU A 125 4.48 13.69 18.32
N ALA A 126 4.51 14.50 19.38
CA ALA A 126 5.32 15.71 19.45
C ALA A 126 6.83 15.45 19.30
N LEU A 127 7.31 14.34 19.87
CA LEU A 127 8.70 13.92 19.73
C LEU A 127 9.02 13.47 18.29
N ALA A 128 8.17 12.64 17.69
CA ALA A 128 8.36 12.13 16.34
C ALA A 128 8.41 13.24 15.29
N ALA A 129 7.55 14.26 15.42
CA ALA A 129 7.56 15.45 14.56
C ALA A 129 8.83 16.32 14.68
N ARG A 130 9.62 16.13 15.75
CA ARG A 130 10.92 16.80 15.92
C ARG A 130 12.11 15.91 15.55
N ALA A 131 11.87 14.61 15.42
CA ALA A 131 12.89 13.60 15.17
C ALA A 131 13.07 13.34 13.67
N SER A 132 14.12 12.57 13.33
CA SER A 132 14.43 12.22 11.94
C SER A 132 13.26 11.48 11.23
N PRO A 133 13.21 11.47 9.88
CA PRO A 133 12.08 10.98 9.07
C PRO A 133 11.59 9.54 9.33
N GLY A 134 12.37 8.70 10.00
CA GLY A 134 11.96 7.33 10.38
C GLY A 134 11.04 7.25 11.61
N ALA A 135 11.08 8.27 12.48
CA ALA A 135 10.36 8.28 13.76
C ALA A 135 8.83 8.44 13.62
N GLY A 136 8.33 8.69 12.40
CA GLY A 136 6.90 8.85 12.12
C GLY A 136 6.18 7.56 11.73
N THR A 137 6.88 6.48 11.37
CA THR A 137 6.27 5.30 10.71
C THR A 137 5.21 4.61 11.58
N ALA A 138 5.50 4.36 12.85
CA ALA A 138 4.57 3.71 13.77
C ALA A 138 3.34 4.58 14.06
N ILE A 139 3.54 5.90 14.20
CA ILE A 139 2.46 6.87 14.41
C ILE A 139 1.58 6.97 13.17
N ALA A 140 2.20 7.07 11.99
CA ALA A 140 1.49 7.06 10.71
C ALA A 140 0.65 5.78 10.55
N THR A 141 1.23 4.63 10.89
CA THR A 141 0.54 3.34 10.87
C THR A 141 -0.65 3.33 11.84
N ALA A 142 -0.48 3.82 13.07
CA ALA A 142 -1.57 3.90 14.05
C ALA A 142 -2.71 4.82 13.58
N TRP A 143 -2.37 5.96 12.96
CA TRP A 143 -3.34 6.85 12.32
C TRP A 143 -4.10 6.17 11.20
N ILE A 144 -3.40 5.45 10.34
CA ILE A 144 -4.01 4.71 9.23
C ILE A 144 -4.92 3.59 9.75
N VAL A 145 -4.50 2.84 10.78
CA VAL A 145 -5.30 1.81 11.45
C VAL A 145 -6.59 2.40 12.04
N ALA A 146 -6.50 3.52 12.76
CA ALA A 146 -7.67 4.22 13.29
C ALA A 146 -8.58 4.72 12.16
N GLY A 147 -8.00 5.29 11.10
CA GLY A 147 -8.74 5.73 9.92
C GLY A 147 -9.46 4.58 9.21
N LEU A 148 -8.88 3.38 9.12
CA LEU A 148 -9.57 2.19 8.58
C LEU A 148 -10.78 1.80 9.43
N ALA A 149 -10.78 2.12 10.72
CA ALA A 149 -11.89 1.92 11.65
C ALA A 149 -12.91 3.08 11.70
N ASP A 150 -12.82 4.06 10.79
CA ASP A 150 -13.60 5.32 10.82
C ASP A 150 -13.43 6.15 12.09
N LEU A 151 -12.26 6.06 12.73
CA LEU A 151 -11.90 6.91 13.86
C LEU A 151 -11.00 8.06 13.42
N ASP A 152 -11.38 9.26 13.83
CA ASP A 152 -10.55 10.45 13.74
C ASP A 152 -9.78 10.62 15.06
N LEU A 153 -8.47 10.35 15.04
CA LEU A 153 -7.64 10.45 16.25
C LEU A 153 -7.56 11.89 16.80
N ARG A 154 -7.89 12.91 16.00
CA ARG A 154 -7.93 14.32 16.45
C ARG A 154 -9.00 14.54 17.52
N THR A 155 -10.03 13.68 17.61
CA THR A 155 -11.05 13.80 18.67
C THR A 155 -10.54 13.41 20.04
N PHE A 156 -9.41 12.71 20.12
CA PHE A 156 -8.82 12.22 21.35
C PHE A 156 -7.54 12.95 21.76
N LEU A 157 -6.97 13.75 20.87
CA LEU A 157 -5.71 14.44 21.08
C LEU A 157 -5.91 15.95 21.29
N PRO A 158 -5.01 16.62 22.01
CA PRO A 158 -5.00 18.08 22.10
C PRO A 158 -4.93 18.73 20.72
N ARG A 159 -5.45 19.95 20.58
CA ARG A 159 -5.54 20.66 19.29
C ARG A 159 -4.16 20.86 18.64
N GLU A 160 -3.12 21.02 19.46
CA GLU A 160 -1.72 21.17 19.08
C GLU A 160 -1.15 19.93 18.37
N ALA A 161 -1.79 18.77 18.53
CA ALA A 161 -1.44 17.56 17.79
C ALA A 161 -1.63 17.74 16.29
N GLY A 162 -2.64 18.51 15.85
CA GLY A 162 -2.94 18.78 14.44
C GLY A 162 -1.75 19.35 13.66
N GLU A 163 -1.16 20.44 14.18
CA GLU A 163 0.04 21.08 13.61
C GLU A 163 1.26 20.16 13.63
N THR A 164 1.27 19.18 14.53
CA THR A 164 2.37 18.22 14.72
C THR A 164 2.34 17.12 13.65
N ILE A 165 1.15 16.69 13.20
CA ILE A 165 1.00 15.74 12.10
C ILE A 165 1.46 16.33 10.78
N GLU A 166 1.20 17.62 10.55
CA GLU A 166 1.66 18.30 9.32
C GLU A 166 3.18 18.21 9.17
N ARG A 167 3.92 18.30 10.27
CA ARG A 167 5.38 18.10 10.28
C ARG A 167 5.81 16.66 10.01
N LEU A 168 4.99 15.67 10.39
CA LEU A 168 5.23 14.27 10.01
C LEU A 168 5.00 14.02 8.51
N LEU A 169 4.22 14.86 7.85
CA LEU A 169 3.97 14.81 6.40
C LEU A 169 5.09 15.47 5.57
N GLU A 170 6.09 16.08 6.22
CA GLU A 170 7.25 16.64 5.51
C GLU A 170 8.19 15.52 5.00
N PRO A 171 8.57 15.53 3.71
CA PRO A 171 9.49 14.53 3.13
C PRO A 171 10.88 14.58 3.81
N PRO A 172 11.64 13.47 3.86
CA PRO A 172 11.64 12.31 2.96
C PRO A 172 11.25 11.00 3.66
N ALA A 173 9.98 10.59 3.60
CA ALA A 173 9.54 9.26 4.02
C ALA A 173 8.75 8.55 2.90
N ASP A 174 8.42 7.27 3.12
CA ASP A 174 7.63 6.42 2.21
C ASP A 174 6.38 7.18 1.73
N THR A 175 6.37 7.54 0.45
CA THR A 175 5.33 8.39 -0.16
C THR A 175 3.95 7.78 -0.05
N THR A 176 3.83 6.46 -0.06
CA THR A 176 2.52 5.79 0.04
C THR A 176 1.98 5.90 1.46
N LEU A 177 2.84 5.67 2.47
CA LEU A 177 2.45 5.76 3.87
C LEU A 177 2.05 7.19 4.25
N LEU A 178 2.86 8.19 3.87
CA LEU A 178 2.55 9.59 4.11
C LEU A 178 1.29 10.04 3.38
N TRP A 179 1.08 9.57 2.15
CA TRP A 179 -0.14 9.89 1.42
C TRP A 179 -1.39 9.33 2.11
N ARG A 180 -1.38 8.05 2.50
CA ARG A 180 -2.50 7.46 3.26
C ARG A 180 -2.71 8.17 4.60
N LEU A 181 -1.63 8.55 5.28
CA LEU A 181 -1.69 9.36 6.49
C LEU A 181 -2.40 10.70 6.23
N ALA A 182 -2.01 11.43 5.19
CA ALA A 182 -2.63 12.71 4.83
C ALA A 182 -4.13 12.57 4.55
N GLN A 183 -4.56 11.47 3.90
CA GLN A 183 -5.97 11.18 3.66
C GLN A 183 -6.75 10.97 4.96
N VAL A 184 -6.28 10.07 5.85
CA VAL A 184 -6.97 9.81 7.12
C VAL A 184 -6.88 10.97 8.10
N ALA A 185 -5.85 11.81 7.95
CA ALA A 185 -5.64 13.01 8.74
C ALA A 185 -6.57 14.18 8.40
N GLY A 186 -7.28 14.10 7.26
CA GLY A 186 -8.04 15.24 6.75
C GLY A 186 -7.15 16.43 6.39
N ALA A 187 -5.93 16.16 5.92
CA ALA A 187 -4.94 17.15 5.50
C ALA A 187 -4.62 17.06 3.99
N PRO A 188 -5.62 16.99 3.08
CA PRO A 188 -5.39 16.72 1.66
C PRO A 188 -4.78 17.91 0.89
N GLY A 189 -4.85 19.13 1.45
CA GLY A 189 -4.41 20.38 0.81
C GLY A 189 -2.94 20.73 1.02
N HIS A 190 -2.22 20.04 1.91
CA HIS A 190 -0.77 20.21 2.00
C HIS A 190 -0.17 19.70 0.71
N VAL A 191 0.58 20.58 0.04
CA VAL A 191 1.27 20.32 -1.23
C VAL A 191 1.70 18.86 -1.22
N LEU A 192 1.06 18.07 -2.06
CA LEU A 192 1.43 16.68 -2.27
C LEU A 192 2.78 16.73 -2.99
N ARG A 193 3.83 16.97 -2.20
CA ARG A 193 5.21 16.63 -2.53
C ARG A 193 5.31 15.12 -2.41
N ALA A 194 4.44 14.42 -3.13
CA ALA A 194 4.62 13.01 -3.36
C ALA A 194 5.82 12.93 -4.31
N ARG A 195 6.89 12.28 -3.85
CA ARG A 195 7.92 11.83 -4.78
C ARG A 195 7.26 10.83 -5.73
N ALA A 196 6.71 11.33 -6.84
CA ALA A 196 5.97 10.49 -7.76
C ALA A 196 6.87 9.35 -8.19
N GLU A 197 6.35 8.14 -8.08
CA GLU A 197 7.04 6.99 -8.64
C GLU A 197 7.13 7.16 -10.15
N VAL A 198 8.16 6.58 -10.74
CA VAL A 198 8.50 6.78 -12.15
C VAL A 198 7.44 6.21 -13.10
N LEU A 199 6.81 5.10 -12.74
CA LEU A 199 5.83 4.43 -13.59
C LEU A 199 4.55 5.28 -13.82
N PRO A 200 3.97 5.93 -12.79
CA PRO A 200 2.92 6.95 -12.99
C PRO A 200 3.29 8.07 -13.95
N LEU A 201 4.56 8.48 -14.02
CA LEU A 201 5.03 9.55 -14.90
C LEU A 201 5.02 9.17 -16.38
N LEU A 202 4.88 7.89 -16.70
CA LEU A 202 4.74 7.39 -18.06
C LEU A 202 3.30 7.44 -18.55
N ASP A 203 2.32 7.74 -17.70
CA ASP A 203 0.94 7.90 -18.13
C ASP A 203 0.81 9.09 -19.12
N PRO A 204 0.13 8.93 -20.26
CA PRO A 204 0.03 10.00 -21.26
C PRO A 204 -0.58 11.30 -20.73
N ALA A 205 -1.50 11.23 -19.77
CA ALA A 205 -2.09 12.41 -19.14
C ALA A 205 -1.05 13.13 -18.27
N VAL A 206 -0.20 12.38 -17.57
CA VAL A 206 0.90 12.91 -16.76
C VAL A 206 1.99 13.52 -17.61
N VAL A 207 2.45 12.83 -18.65
CA VAL A 207 3.45 13.37 -19.59
C VAL A 207 2.94 14.66 -20.23
N ARG A 208 1.66 14.70 -20.63
CA ARG A 208 1.04 15.92 -21.17
C ARG A 208 1.08 17.06 -20.16
N ALA A 209 0.65 16.82 -18.93
CA ALA A 209 0.63 17.84 -17.89
C ALA A 209 2.04 18.33 -17.51
N LEU A 210 3.04 17.46 -17.57
CA LEU A 210 4.46 17.83 -17.41
C LEU A 210 4.96 18.72 -18.56
N VAL A 211 4.59 18.40 -19.81
CA VAL A 211 4.97 19.19 -21.00
C VAL A 211 4.25 20.53 -21.04
N GLU A 212 2.98 20.57 -20.65
CA GLU A 212 2.14 21.77 -20.60
C GLU A 212 2.43 22.65 -19.37
N GLY A 213 3.35 22.23 -18.48
CA GLY A 213 3.77 22.99 -17.30
C GLY A 213 2.76 22.98 -16.14
N GLN A 214 1.75 22.11 -16.20
CA GLN A 214 0.78 21.89 -15.12
C GLN A 214 1.37 21.10 -13.95
N LEU A 215 2.48 20.38 -14.17
CA LEU A 215 3.22 19.64 -13.14
C LEU A 215 4.66 20.13 -13.05
N ALA A 216 5.14 20.35 -11.82
CA ALA A 216 6.51 20.71 -11.55
C ALA A 216 7.31 19.49 -11.07
N VAL A 217 8.53 19.33 -11.60
CA VAL A 217 9.52 18.38 -11.09
C VAL A 217 10.59 19.19 -10.36
N ASN A 218 11.15 18.66 -9.27
CA ASN A 218 12.27 19.21 -8.49
C ASN A 218 12.21 20.72 -8.19
N ASN A 219 11.52 21.14 -7.12
CA ASN A 219 11.58 22.49 -6.53
C ASN A 219 11.57 23.66 -7.55
N GLY A 220 10.82 23.51 -8.65
CA GLY A 220 10.66 24.56 -9.68
C GLY A 220 11.59 24.48 -10.89
N ARG A 221 12.30 23.36 -11.13
CA ARG A 221 12.98 23.12 -12.41
C ARG A 221 12.38 21.89 -13.07
N GLY A 222 11.62 22.11 -14.15
CA GLY A 222 10.99 21.06 -14.96
C GLY A 222 11.92 19.87 -15.25
N LEU A 223 11.33 18.76 -15.71
CA LEU A 223 12.04 17.49 -15.96
C LEU A 223 13.44 17.72 -16.55
N PRO A 224 14.49 17.06 -16.01
CA PRO A 224 15.81 17.07 -16.63
C PRO A 224 15.66 16.78 -18.13
N GLY A 225 16.25 17.59 -19.01
CA GLY A 225 15.96 17.53 -20.46
C GLY A 225 16.02 16.11 -21.03
N LYS A 226 17.01 15.31 -20.61
CA LYS A 226 17.13 13.90 -21.01
C LYS A 226 15.95 13.02 -20.58
N ALA A 227 15.39 13.24 -19.40
CA ALA A 227 14.24 12.48 -18.92
C ALA A 227 12.94 12.92 -19.63
N ALA A 228 12.76 14.22 -19.89
CA ALA A 228 11.66 14.72 -20.71
C ALA A 228 11.70 14.12 -22.13
N ASP A 229 12.88 14.15 -22.76
CA ASP A 229 13.09 13.59 -24.10
C ASP A 229 12.79 12.08 -24.14
N LEU A 230 13.20 11.32 -23.11
CA LEU A 230 12.91 9.89 -22.99
C LEU A 230 11.42 9.59 -22.78
N LEU A 231 10.71 10.39 -21.97
CA LEU A 231 9.26 10.27 -21.76
C LEU A 231 8.49 10.59 -23.06
N ILE A 232 8.92 11.61 -23.81
CA ILE A 232 8.34 11.98 -25.11
C ILE A 232 8.60 10.89 -26.14
N ASP A 233 9.83 10.38 -26.25
CA ASP A 233 10.19 9.28 -27.16
C ASP A 233 9.38 8.01 -26.85
N LEU A 234 9.18 7.66 -25.58
CA LEU A 234 8.31 6.53 -25.21
C LEU A 234 6.85 6.76 -25.56
N ARG A 235 6.33 7.97 -25.41
CA ARG A 235 4.96 8.31 -25.83
C ARG A 235 4.77 8.16 -27.35
N GLU A 236 5.78 8.56 -28.12
CA GLU A 236 5.72 8.57 -29.58
C GLU A 236 5.97 7.19 -30.20
N ARG A 237 6.66 6.32 -29.48
CA ARG A 237 6.74 4.89 -29.80
C ARG A 237 5.37 4.24 -29.58
N ARG A 238 4.57 4.16 -30.65
CA ARG A 238 3.38 3.30 -30.68
C ARG A 238 3.81 1.84 -30.54
N GLY A 239 3.83 1.32 -29.32
CA GLY A 239 4.09 -0.09 -29.03
C GLY A 239 4.63 -0.32 -27.62
N SER A 240 4.66 -1.58 -27.23
CA SER A 240 5.08 -2.03 -25.90
C SER A 240 6.55 -1.70 -25.61
N THR A 241 6.82 -1.27 -24.37
CA THR A 241 8.13 -0.80 -23.89
C THR A 241 9.01 -1.98 -23.47
N MET A 242 10.32 -1.90 -23.71
CA MET A 242 11.27 -2.87 -23.15
C MET A 242 11.54 -2.58 -21.67
N SER A 243 11.67 -3.61 -20.84
CA SER A 243 11.98 -3.44 -19.41
C SER A 243 13.29 -2.66 -19.16
N SER A 244 14.25 -2.74 -20.09
CA SER A 244 15.49 -1.94 -20.06
C SER A 244 15.26 -0.44 -20.19
N ASP A 245 14.25 -0.02 -20.96
CA ASP A 245 13.91 1.39 -21.16
C ASP A 245 13.26 1.96 -19.91
N LEU A 246 12.38 1.18 -19.28
CA LEU A 246 11.77 1.53 -17.98
C LEU A 246 12.83 1.69 -16.89
N LEU A 247 13.76 0.74 -16.77
CA LEU A 247 14.88 0.84 -15.82
C LEU A 247 15.79 2.04 -16.09
N ARG A 248 16.01 2.38 -17.37
CA ARG A 248 16.80 3.56 -17.74
C ARG A 248 16.11 4.84 -17.27
N ILE A 249 14.81 4.98 -17.50
CA ILE A 249 14.03 6.14 -17.05
C ILE A 249 13.96 6.19 -15.52
N GLU A 250 13.78 5.04 -14.87
CA GLU A 250 13.83 4.94 -13.41
C GLU A 250 15.15 5.44 -12.84
N ASN A 251 16.26 5.09 -13.47
CA ASN A 251 17.58 5.55 -13.06
C ASN A 251 17.79 7.04 -13.33
N GLU A 252 17.32 7.57 -14.45
CA GLU A 252 17.42 9.00 -14.79
C GLU A 252 16.50 9.87 -13.90
N LEU A 253 15.35 9.33 -13.49
CA LEU A 253 14.40 9.96 -12.57
C LEU A 253 14.67 9.60 -11.10
N LYS A 254 15.73 8.84 -10.81
CA LYS A 254 16.06 8.43 -9.43
C LYS A 254 16.42 9.66 -8.60
N GLY A 255 15.50 10.10 -7.73
CA GLY A 255 15.69 11.36 -7.00
C GLY A 255 14.77 12.49 -7.45
N ALA A 256 14.07 12.34 -8.57
CA ALA A 256 13.09 13.31 -9.01
C ALA A 256 11.88 13.32 -8.06
N GLU A 257 11.51 14.51 -7.59
CA GLU A 257 10.28 14.76 -6.84
C GLU A 257 9.31 15.49 -7.77
N VAL A 258 8.12 14.95 -7.97
CA VAL A 258 7.06 15.65 -8.72
C VAL A 258 6.16 16.29 -7.71
N THR A 259 6.25 17.61 -7.59
CA THR A 259 5.41 18.35 -6.66
C THR A 259 4.12 18.68 -7.36
N ALA A 260 3.03 18.15 -6.82
CA ALA A 260 1.68 18.39 -7.27
C ALA A 260 0.98 19.25 -6.21
N SER A 261 0.46 20.42 -6.60
CA SER A 261 -0.51 21.13 -5.76
C SER A 261 -1.90 20.51 -6.05
N PRO A 262 -2.53 19.82 -5.09
CA PRO A 262 -3.85 19.20 -5.31
C PRO A 262 -4.93 20.19 -5.73
N GLU A 263 -4.77 21.48 -5.41
CA GLU A 263 -5.68 22.57 -5.81
C GLU A 263 -5.51 22.98 -7.29
N GLU A 264 -4.36 22.70 -7.90
CA GLU A 264 -3.99 23.14 -9.25
C GLU A 264 -4.08 22.01 -10.30
N ILE A 265 -4.31 20.77 -9.86
CA ILE A 265 -4.26 19.58 -10.71
C ILE A 265 -5.66 18.95 -10.82
N PRO A 266 -6.14 18.66 -12.04
CA PRO A 266 -7.39 17.93 -12.21
C PRO A 266 -7.42 16.63 -11.41
N GLY A 267 -8.52 16.34 -10.71
CA GLY A 267 -8.58 15.16 -9.82
C GLY A 267 -8.31 13.82 -10.51
N ALA A 268 -8.63 13.70 -11.80
CA ALA A 268 -8.28 12.54 -12.61
C ALA A 268 -6.76 12.37 -12.79
N LEU A 269 -6.03 13.48 -12.97
CA LEU A 269 -4.57 13.48 -13.10
C LEU A 269 -3.91 13.23 -11.73
N LEU A 270 -4.47 13.79 -10.67
CA LEU A 270 -4.01 13.54 -9.31
C LEU A 270 -4.17 12.06 -8.91
N ALA A 271 -5.28 11.42 -9.29
CA ALA A 271 -5.50 9.99 -9.08
C ALA A 271 -4.53 9.08 -9.85
N THR A 272 -3.94 9.58 -10.94
CA THR A 272 -2.88 8.89 -11.69
C THR A 272 -1.50 9.11 -11.05
N LEU A 273 -1.23 10.32 -10.54
CA LEU A 273 0.07 10.70 -9.96
C LEU A 273 0.31 10.19 -8.55
N LEU A 274 -0.76 10.04 -7.77
CA LEU A 274 -0.70 9.47 -6.44
C LEU A 274 -0.93 7.98 -6.60
N PRO A 275 0.13 7.15 -6.66
CA PRO A 275 -0.10 5.73 -6.73
C PRO A 275 -0.75 5.36 -5.39
N GLY A 276 -2.03 5.02 -5.44
CA GLY A 276 -2.72 4.29 -4.38
C GLY A 276 -2.12 2.90 -4.33
N ARG A 277 -0.83 2.80 -4.02
CA ARG A 277 -0.10 1.56 -3.93
C ARG A 277 -0.72 0.73 -2.84
N LEU A 278 -0.76 -0.55 -3.08
CA LEU A 278 -1.42 -1.58 -2.32
C LEU A 278 -0.40 -2.70 -2.03
N PRO A 279 0.78 -2.37 -1.45
CA PRO A 279 1.84 -3.34 -1.21
C PRO A 279 1.37 -4.50 -0.32
N GLU A 280 0.42 -4.25 0.60
CA GLU A 280 -0.18 -5.26 1.47
C GLU A 280 -0.84 -6.41 0.68
N PHE A 281 -1.24 -6.18 -0.57
CA PHE A 281 -1.87 -7.20 -1.42
C PHE A 281 -0.89 -7.97 -2.30
N HIS A 282 0.40 -7.66 -2.25
CA HIS A 282 1.40 -8.37 -3.06
C HIS A 282 1.49 -9.85 -2.69
N ALA A 283 1.56 -10.17 -1.40
CA ALA A 283 1.63 -11.55 -0.94
C ALA A 283 0.34 -12.35 -1.26
N PRO A 284 -0.88 -11.86 -0.98
CA PRO A 284 -2.11 -12.53 -1.41
C PRO A 284 -2.19 -12.79 -2.91
N LEU A 285 -1.88 -11.79 -3.74
CA LEU A 285 -1.88 -11.95 -5.18
C LEU A 285 -0.81 -12.93 -5.63
N ARG A 286 0.37 -12.92 -5.02
CA ARG A 286 1.43 -13.87 -5.38
C ARG A 286 1.03 -15.30 -5.03
N LEU A 287 0.41 -15.56 -3.88
CA LEU A 287 -0.11 -16.90 -3.56
C LEU A 287 -1.25 -17.32 -4.49
N LEU A 288 -2.06 -16.38 -4.95
CA LEU A 288 -3.09 -16.64 -5.96
C LEU A 288 -2.43 -17.07 -7.28
N LEU A 289 -1.41 -16.33 -7.75
CA LEU A 289 -0.70 -16.53 -9.02
C LEU A 289 0.27 -17.72 -9.02
N ASP A 290 0.92 -18.03 -7.89
CA ASP A 290 1.90 -19.11 -7.71
C ASP A 290 1.23 -20.49 -7.48
N ARG A 291 0.09 -20.72 -8.15
CA ARG A 291 -0.59 -22.02 -8.12
C ARG A 291 -0.06 -22.89 -9.27
N ARG A 292 -0.07 -24.21 -9.05
CA ARG A 292 0.34 -25.19 -10.09
C ARG A 292 -0.60 -25.23 -11.29
N GLU A 293 -1.80 -24.67 -11.14
CA GLU A 293 -2.81 -24.58 -12.19
C GLU A 293 -2.81 -23.20 -12.82
N PRO A 294 -3.00 -23.10 -14.15
CA PRO A 294 -3.24 -21.83 -14.81
C PRO A 294 -4.45 -21.13 -14.21
N ILE A 295 -4.39 -19.80 -14.06
CA ILE A 295 -5.56 -19.01 -13.67
C ILE A 295 -6.38 -18.72 -14.92
N PRO A 296 -7.64 -19.19 -14.99
CA PRO A 296 -8.50 -18.91 -16.13
C PRO A 296 -8.63 -17.40 -16.38
N GLY A 297 -8.42 -17.00 -17.63
CA GLY A 297 -8.48 -15.61 -18.10
C GLY A 297 -7.44 -14.65 -17.52
N LEU A 298 -6.35 -15.14 -16.92
CA LEU A 298 -5.20 -14.29 -16.56
C LEU A 298 -4.65 -13.54 -17.79
N SER A 299 -4.48 -14.23 -18.92
CA SER A 299 -4.04 -13.59 -20.18
C SER A 299 -5.02 -12.49 -20.64
N ALA A 300 -6.33 -12.74 -20.57
CA ALA A 300 -7.35 -11.73 -20.92
C ALA A 300 -7.34 -10.52 -19.97
N ALA A 301 -7.18 -10.75 -18.67
CA ALA A 301 -7.02 -9.70 -17.68
C ALA A 301 -5.78 -8.83 -17.98
N ILE A 302 -4.65 -9.46 -18.32
CA ILE A 302 -3.42 -8.76 -18.68
C ILE A 302 -3.58 -7.98 -19.99
N ALA A 303 -4.28 -8.54 -20.98
CA ALA A 303 -4.57 -7.84 -22.23
C ALA A 303 -5.36 -6.55 -21.98
N GLN A 304 -6.39 -6.62 -21.13
CA GLN A 304 -7.15 -5.44 -20.71
C GLN A 304 -6.28 -4.41 -20.00
N LEU A 305 -5.39 -4.84 -19.09
CA LEU A 305 -4.43 -3.92 -18.45
C LEU A 305 -3.50 -3.25 -19.46
N ALA A 306 -2.99 -4.00 -20.44
CA ALA A 306 -2.08 -3.50 -21.44
C ALA A 306 -2.74 -2.48 -22.39
N GLU A 307 -4.06 -2.56 -22.60
CA GLU A 307 -4.83 -1.56 -23.34
C GLU A 307 -4.92 -0.22 -22.59
N GLU A 308 -5.02 -0.27 -21.25
CA GLU A 308 -5.11 0.92 -20.39
C GLU A 308 -3.75 1.53 -20.01
N VAL A 309 -2.65 0.82 -20.26
CA VAL A 309 -1.29 1.24 -19.94
C VAL A 309 -0.42 1.21 -21.21
N PRO A 310 -0.31 2.35 -21.94
CA PRO A 310 0.34 2.37 -23.25
C PRO A 310 1.79 1.92 -23.28
N TRP A 311 2.49 2.03 -22.15
CA TRP A 311 3.89 1.63 -21.98
C TRP A 311 4.08 0.21 -21.43
N TRP A 312 3.02 -0.60 -21.34
CA TRP A 312 3.05 -1.92 -20.68
C TRP A 312 4.24 -2.78 -21.13
N PRO A 313 4.99 -3.41 -20.20
CA PRO A 313 6.21 -4.13 -20.55
C PRO A 313 5.94 -5.33 -21.46
N ARG A 314 6.74 -5.51 -22.52
CA ARG A 314 6.63 -6.69 -23.41
C ARG A 314 6.75 -8.01 -22.68
N GLY A 315 7.64 -8.09 -21.70
CA GLY A 315 7.84 -9.29 -20.88
C GLY A 315 6.64 -9.66 -20.00
N LEU A 316 5.66 -8.76 -19.90
CA LEU A 316 4.40 -8.95 -19.17
C LEU A 316 3.18 -8.93 -20.11
N ALA A 317 3.36 -9.08 -21.42
CA ALA A 317 2.25 -9.17 -22.36
C ALA A 317 1.39 -10.42 -22.10
N ALA A 318 0.12 -10.37 -22.49
CA ALA A 318 -0.87 -11.46 -22.32
C ALA A 318 -0.34 -12.83 -22.79
N THR A 319 0.34 -12.86 -23.95
CA THR A 319 0.95 -14.05 -24.54
C THR A 319 2.00 -14.72 -23.66
N ALA A 320 2.65 -13.98 -22.75
CA ALA A 320 3.60 -14.55 -21.80
C ALA A 320 2.94 -15.40 -20.69
N PHE A 321 1.60 -15.47 -20.67
CA PHE A 321 0.78 -16.13 -19.65
C PHE A 321 -0.26 -17.10 -20.23
N GLU A 322 -0.19 -17.44 -21.52
CA GLU A 322 -1.19 -18.29 -22.20
C GLU A 322 -1.02 -19.79 -21.88
N ASP A 323 0.22 -20.27 -21.78
CA ASP A 323 0.48 -21.73 -21.82
C ASP A 323 0.93 -22.34 -20.49
N LEU A 324 1.37 -21.55 -19.52
CA LEU A 324 1.88 -22.03 -18.23
C LEU A 324 1.53 -21.06 -17.09
N PRO A 325 1.33 -21.56 -15.85
CA PRO A 325 1.30 -20.70 -14.68
C PRO A 325 2.55 -19.81 -14.66
N PRO A 326 2.41 -18.51 -14.33
CA PRO A 326 3.56 -17.64 -14.25
C PRO A 326 4.50 -18.14 -13.15
N GLY A 327 5.79 -18.28 -13.47
CA GLY A 327 6.79 -18.51 -12.44
C GLY A 327 6.84 -17.34 -11.43
N PRO A 328 7.36 -17.56 -10.21
CA PRO A 328 7.33 -16.58 -9.12
C PRO A 328 7.85 -15.19 -9.50
N THR A 329 8.94 -15.12 -10.25
CA THR A 329 9.52 -13.86 -10.74
C THR A 329 8.57 -13.10 -11.67
N ARG A 330 7.87 -13.81 -12.56
CA ARG A 330 6.94 -13.19 -13.51
C ARG A 330 5.67 -12.73 -12.81
N ALA A 331 5.16 -13.51 -11.86
CA ALA A 331 4.03 -13.11 -11.02
C ALA A 331 4.36 -11.86 -10.18
N ALA A 332 5.53 -11.83 -9.54
CA ALA A 332 6.00 -10.68 -8.78
C ALA A 332 6.15 -9.43 -9.67
N ALA A 333 6.74 -9.57 -10.85
CA ALA A 333 6.89 -8.45 -11.80
C ALA A 333 5.53 -7.92 -12.30
N LEU A 334 4.55 -8.80 -12.55
CA LEU A 334 3.19 -8.40 -12.91
C LEU A 334 2.52 -7.60 -11.80
N ILE A 335 2.57 -8.10 -10.56
CA ILE A 335 2.00 -7.45 -9.39
C ILE A 335 2.66 -6.09 -9.14
N ASP A 336 3.99 -6.04 -9.11
CA ASP A 336 4.73 -4.80 -8.86
C ASP A 336 4.46 -3.76 -9.95
N THR A 337 4.44 -4.16 -11.23
CA THR A 337 4.13 -3.24 -12.34
C THR A 337 2.71 -2.71 -12.22
N ALA A 338 1.72 -3.58 -11.95
CA ALA A 338 0.33 -3.17 -11.79
C ALA A 338 0.12 -2.28 -10.56
N ASP A 339 0.82 -2.56 -9.46
CA ASP A 339 0.75 -1.77 -8.23
C ASP A 339 1.33 -0.37 -8.42
N ARG A 340 2.57 -0.31 -8.93
CA ARG A 340 3.27 0.95 -9.16
C ARG A 340 2.59 1.79 -10.23
N SER A 341 1.88 1.18 -11.19
CA SER A 341 1.05 1.91 -12.16
C SER A 341 -0.33 2.30 -11.64
N GLY A 342 -0.68 1.98 -10.39
CA GLY A 342 -2.02 2.23 -9.84
C GLY A 342 -3.15 1.43 -10.50
N ARG A 343 -2.83 0.30 -11.15
CA ARG A 343 -3.76 -0.59 -11.86
C ARG A 343 -4.00 -1.92 -11.14
N LEU A 344 -3.47 -2.11 -9.93
CA LEU A 344 -3.73 -3.31 -9.13
C LEU A 344 -5.22 -3.60 -8.91
N PRO A 345 -6.10 -2.61 -8.65
CA PRO A 345 -7.55 -2.86 -8.57
C PRO A 345 -8.14 -3.39 -9.87
N LEU A 346 -7.67 -2.90 -11.03
CA LEU A 346 -8.11 -3.41 -12.32
C LEU A 346 -7.68 -4.87 -12.52
N LEU A 347 -6.42 -5.19 -12.20
CA LEU A 347 -5.92 -6.56 -12.26
C LEU A 347 -6.78 -7.49 -11.38
N ALA A 348 -7.03 -7.09 -10.14
CA ALA A 348 -7.82 -7.89 -9.20
C ALA A 348 -9.25 -8.12 -9.71
N ARG A 349 -9.95 -7.08 -10.19
CA ARG A 349 -11.30 -7.22 -10.77
C ARG A 349 -11.30 -8.12 -11.99
N SER A 350 -10.35 -7.96 -12.91
CA SER A 350 -10.29 -8.76 -14.14
C SER A 350 -10.00 -10.25 -13.83
N LEU A 351 -9.26 -10.54 -12.76
CA LEU A 351 -9.08 -11.91 -12.26
C LEU A 351 -10.39 -12.52 -11.74
N THR A 352 -11.31 -11.73 -11.17
CA THR A 352 -12.63 -12.25 -10.72
C THR A 352 -13.61 -12.53 -11.85
N GLY A 353 -13.54 -11.80 -12.97
CA GLY A 353 -14.46 -11.94 -14.09
C GLY A 353 -14.26 -13.22 -14.91
N HIS A 354 -13.06 -13.81 -14.81
CA HIS A 354 -12.68 -14.99 -15.58
C HIS A 354 -12.38 -16.23 -14.72
N SER A 355 -12.19 -16.05 -13.41
CA SER A 355 -12.17 -17.18 -12.48
C SER A 355 -13.60 -17.56 -12.13
N ASP A 356 -14.06 -18.72 -12.61
CA ASP A 356 -15.33 -19.34 -12.20
C ASP A 356 -15.36 -19.56 -10.68
N GLY A 357 -15.67 -18.51 -9.91
CA GLY A 357 -15.99 -18.64 -8.49
C GLY A 357 -14.83 -18.84 -7.53
N ARG A 358 -13.57 -18.49 -7.85
CA ARG A 358 -12.51 -18.57 -6.83
C ARG A 358 -12.77 -17.54 -5.72
N HIS A 359 -13.10 -18.06 -4.53
CA HIS A 359 -13.48 -17.27 -3.37
C HIS A 359 -12.38 -16.28 -2.98
N GLU A 360 -11.13 -16.72 -3.03
CA GLU A 360 -9.96 -15.94 -2.64
C GLU A 360 -9.72 -14.75 -3.59
N ALA A 361 -9.86 -14.96 -4.91
CA ALA A 361 -9.73 -13.89 -5.90
C ALA A 361 -10.81 -12.81 -5.70
N ARG A 362 -12.05 -13.23 -5.38
CA ARG A 362 -13.15 -12.31 -5.07
C ARG A 362 -12.90 -11.54 -3.79
N GLN A 363 -12.45 -12.21 -2.73
CA GLN A 363 -12.13 -11.53 -1.47
C GLN A 363 -10.99 -10.52 -1.63
N ILE A 364 -9.91 -10.89 -2.34
CA ILE A 364 -8.81 -9.97 -2.64
C ILE A 364 -9.32 -8.75 -3.42
N ALA A 365 -10.13 -8.95 -4.47
CA ALA A 365 -10.65 -7.84 -5.26
C ALA A 365 -11.57 -6.91 -4.45
N ILE A 366 -12.49 -7.46 -3.65
CA ILE A 366 -13.35 -6.68 -2.76
C ILE A 366 -12.52 -5.85 -1.79
N LEU A 367 -11.48 -6.46 -1.20
CA LEU A 367 -10.66 -5.80 -0.20
C LEU A 367 -9.78 -4.71 -0.83
N ILE A 368 -9.21 -4.98 -2.00
CA ILE A 368 -8.47 -3.99 -2.81
C ILE A 368 -9.38 -2.81 -3.17
N ASP A 369 -10.61 -3.07 -3.65
CA ASP A 369 -11.54 -2.01 -4.01
C ASP A 369 -11.95 -1.19 -2.78
N ALA A 370 -12.18 -1.83 -1.62
CA ALA A 370 -12.50 -1.12 -0.38
C ALA A 370 -11.35 -0.24 0.12
N VAL A 371 -10.10 -0.72 0.04
CA VAL A 371 -8.92 0.06 0.39
C VAL A 371 -8.69 1.19 -0.62
N ALA A 372 -8.81 0.89 -1.91
CA ALA A 372 -8.67 1.86 -2.98
C ALA A 372 -9.72 2.96 -2.86
N GLU A 373 -10.97 2.65 -2.53
CA GLU A 373 -12.04 3.63 -2.27
C GLU A 373 -11.73 4.46 -1.01
N ARG A 374 -11.25 3.83 0.06
CA ARG A 374 -10.93 4.54 1.31
C ARG A 374 -9.88 5.64 1.11
N TYR A 375 -8.93 5.42 0.20
CA TYR A 375 -7.87 6.37 -0.07
C TYR A 375 -8.02 7.12 -1.40
N ARG A 376 -8.91 6.68 -2.30
CA ARG A 376 -9.44 7.53 -3.37
C ARG A 376 -10.31 8.58 -2.70
N VAL A 377 -9.66 9.67 -2.35
CA VAL A 377 -10.12 11.00 -2.74
C VAL A 377 -11.65 11.16 -2.64
N HIS A 378 -12.10 11.57 -1.46
CA HIS A 378 -13.31 12.36 -1.26
C HIS A 378 -13.22 13.75 -1.98
N MET A 379 -12.63 13.87 -3.20
CA MET A 379 -12.70 15.10 -4.02
C MET A 379 -14.01 15.21 -4.82
N LEU A 380 -15.09 14.64 -4.29
CA LEU A 380 -16.45 14.97 -4.71
C LEU A 380 -17.17 15.65 -3.56
N VAL A 381 -16.65 16.78 -3.08
CA VAL A 381 -17.49 17.77 -2.41
C VAL A 381 -17.08 19.17 -2.88
N ALA A 382 -18.05 19.79 -3.56
CA ALA A 382 -18.16 21.17 -4.05
C ALA A 382 -17.52 21.49 -5.42
#